data_AF-A0A1Q9P5Y7-F1
#
_entry.id   AF-A0A1Q9P5Y7-F1
#
_cell.length_a   1.000
_cell.length_b   1.000
_cell.length_c   1.000
_cell.angle_alpha   90.00
_cell.angle_beta   90.00
_cell.angle_gamma   90.00
#
_symmetry.space_group_name_H-M   'P 1'
#
loop_
_entity.id
_entity.type
_entity.pdbx_description
1 polymer ?
#
loop_
_entity_poly.entity_id
_entity_poly.type
_entity_poly.pdbx_seq_one_letter_code
_entity_poly.pdbx_strand_id
1 'polypeptide(L)'
;MYKMILLSSMKRKAIIISTIVLFSLLMVQMSSMMIFRSVAQNYQSVGIEIVSDTSGLPYVDSMRTFVLHFEDKNSFNNFVDTYNPVKDLTFSYLKMVALDDYLSTKIQYSEIEGVDHVFDITNANFYFIDPPDQSVEEYGTIQTTQTRDLINIDALWALGYYGNNTVILDTDTGINPDHVDFEDRIHINSTSFNLQIYGSDVNEYTIDDFNGHGTHTAGTAAGAGIANAANIGMAPDADILVTKIGGPGSS
;
A
#
# COMPACT_ATOMS: atom_id res chain seq x y z
N MET A 1 5.19 23.16 -44.46
CA MET A 1 5.20 21.67 -44.46
C MET A 1 5.68 21.10 -43.12
N TYR A 2 5.28 21.66 -41.96
CA TYR A 2 5.74 21.22 -40.62
C TYR A 2 4.59 20.81 -39.67
N LYS A 3 3.33 20.90 -40.10
CA LYS A 3 2.15 20.67 -39.25
C LYS A 3 1.58 19.24 -39.32
N MET A 4 2.09 18.39 -40.22
CA MET A 4 1.55 17.04 -40.47
C MET A 4 2.32 15.90 -39.77
N ILE A 5 3.57 16.14 -39.34
CA ILE A 5 4.43 15.13 -38.70
C ILE A 5 4.15 15.01 -37.19
N LEU A 6 3.75 16.10 -36.53
CA LEU A 6 3.38 16.09 -35.11
C LEU A 6 2.07 15.33 -34.85
N LEU A 7 1.09 15.43 -35.76
CA LEU A 7 -0.19 14.73 -35.64
C LEU A 7 -0.07 13.20 -35.81
N SER A 8 0.85 12.70 -36.64
CA SER A 8 1.09 11.24 -36.75
C SER A 8 1.86 10.68 -35.56
N SER A 9 2.78 11.46 -34.98
CA SER A 9 3.50 11.12 -33.75
C SER A 9 2.56 11.08 -32.53
N MET A 10 1.69 12.07 -32.39
CA MET A 10 0.69 12.12 -31.31
C MET A 10 -0.37 11.03 -31.44
N LYS A 11 -0.84 10.71 -32.66
CA LYS A 11 -1.76 9.59 -32.88
C LYS A 11 -1.13 8.24 -32.54
N ARG A 12 0.16 8.01 -32.85
CA ARG A 12 0.87 6.78 -32.47
C ARG A 12 1.10 6.69 -30.96
N LYS A 13 1.46 7.80 -30.29
CA LYS A 13 1.60 7.83 -28.82
C LYS A 13 0.27 7.62 -28.10
N ALA A 14 -0.82 8.22 -28.61
CA ALA A 14 -2.17 8.01 -28.05
C ALA A 14 -2.66 6.56 -28.26
N ILE A 15 -2.38 5.94 -29.41
CA ILE A 15 -2.71 4.53 -29.68
C ILE A 15 -1.92 3.59 -28.74
N ILE A 16 -0.64 3.85 -28.50
CA ILE A 16 0.21 3.04 -27.60
C ILE A 16 -0.24 3.18 -26.15
N ILE A 17 -0.52 4.40 -25.68
CA ILE A 17 -1.03 4.63 -24.32
C ILE A 17 -2.41 3.99 -24.16
N SER A 18 -3.30 4.09 -25.16
CA SER A 18 -4.61 3.44 -25.06
C SER A 18 -4.52 1.92 -25.09
N THR A 19 -3.54 1.33 -25.78
CA THR A 19 -3.33 -0.14 -25.75
C THR A 19 -2.77 -0.60 -24.43
N ILE A 20 -1.82 0.12 -23.83
CA ILE A 20 -1.29 -0.22 -22.50
C ILE A 20 -2.38 -0.08 -21.44
N VAL A 21 -3.21 0.97 -21.49
CA VAL A 21 -4.33 1.17 -20.56
C VAL A 21 -5.44 0.15 -20.80
N LEU A 22 -5.74 -0.24 -22.04
CA LEU A 22 -6.68 -1.34 -22.31
C LEU A 22 -6.13 -2.69 -21.85
N PHE A 23 -4.82 -2.94 -22.00
CA PHE A 23 -4.19 -4.18 -21.57
C PHE A 23 -4.11 -4.28 -20.06
N SER A 24 -3.87 -3.17 -19.34
CA SER A 24 -3.94 -3.15 -17.88
C SER A 24 -5.38 -3.24 -17.38
N LEU A 25 -6.38 -2.65 -18.06
CA LEU A 25 -7.80 -2.87 -17.77
C LEU A 25 -8.25 -4.31 -18.05
N LEU A 26 -7.76 -4.94 -19.11
CA LEU A 26 -8.00 -6.35 -19.44
C LEU A 26 -7.28 -7.29 -18.47
N MET A 27 -6.06 -6.97 -18.04
CA MET A 27 -5.31 -7.72 -17.03
C MET A 27 -6.01 -7.63 -15.67
N VAL A 28 -6.51 -6.45 -15.28
CA VAL A 28 -7.33 -6.27 -14.07
C VAL A 28 -8.68 -6.99 -14.19
N GLN A 29 -9.31 -7.00 -15.36
CA GLN A 29 -10.54 -7.80 -15.59
C GLN A 29 -10.29 -9.31 -15.61
N MET A 30 -9.14 -9.77 -16.09
CA MET A 30 -8.79 -11.19 -16.13
C MET A 30 -8.29 -11.71 -14.78
N SER A 31 -7.56 -10.91 -14.01
CA SER A 31 -7.22 -11.24 -12.62
C SER A 31 -8.45 -11.23 -11.73
N SER A 32 -9.36 -10.26 -11.89
CA SER A 32 -10.66 -10.30 -11.19
C SER A 32 -11.55 -11.47 -11.63
N MET A 33 -11.59 -11.85 -12.93
CA MET A 33 -12.36 -13.03 -13.37
C MET A 33 -11.75 -14.38 -12.95
N MET A 34 -10.42 -14.51 -12.86
CA MET A 34 -9.78 -15.73 -12.33
C MET A 34 -9.99 -15.86 -10.82
N ILE A 35 -9.98 -14.76 -10.07
CA ILE A 35 -10.35 -14.73 -8.65
C ILE A 35 -11.83 -15.10 -8.47
N PHE A 36 -12.72 -14.63 -9.36
CA PHE A 36 -14.16 -14.92 -9.28
C PHE A 36 -14.57 -16.35 -9.62
N ARG A 37 -13.74 -17.15 -10.30
CA ARG A 37 -14.07 -18.55 -10.63
C ARG A 37 -13.54 -19.57 -9.62
N SER A 38 -12.59 -19.22 -8.74
CA SER A 38 -12.09 -20.13 -7.70
C SER A 38 -12.57 -19.81 -6.29
N VAL A 39 -13.22 -18.67 -6.06
CA VAL A 39 -13.79 -18.36 -4.75
C VAL A 39 -15.17 -17.75 -4.97
N ALA A 40 -16.21 -18.41 -4.48
CA ALA A 40 -17.47 -17.74 -4.18
C ALA A 40 -17.18 -16.74 -3.04
N GLN A 41 -16.59 -15.59 -3.37
CA GLN A 41 -16.40 -14.52 -2.42
C GLN A 41 -17.79 -13.94 -2.12
N ASN A 42 -18.30 -14.28 -0.93
CA ASN A 42 -19.34 -13.48 -0.31
C ASN A 42 -18.76 -12.07 -0.17
N TYR A 43 -19.16 -11.18 -1.07
CA TYR A 43 -18.88 -9.75 -0.96
C TYR A 43 -19.56 -9.23 0.32
N GLN A 44 -18.84 -9.28 1.44
CA GLN A 44 -19.08 -8.33 2.51
C GLN A 44 -18.32 -7.07 2.14
N SER A 45 -19.08 -6.02 1.88
CA SER A 45 -18.57 -4.67 1.69
C SER A 45 -17.58 -4.32 2.81
N VAL A 46 -16.37 -3.90 2.43
CA VAL A 46 -15.42 -3.24 3.34
C VAL A 46 -16.11 -1.97 3.85
N GLY A 47 -16.49 -1.99 5.12
CA GLY A 47 -17.01 -0.83 5.83
C GLY A 47 -15.99 -0.40 6.87
N ILE A 48 -15.61 0.88 6.87
CA ILE A 48 -15.03 1.49 8.06
C ILE A 48 -16.21 1.81 8.96
N GLU A 49 -16.38 1.07 10.06
CA GLU A 49 -17.35 1.47 11.08
C GLU A 49 -16.72 2.54 11.96
N ILE A 50 -16.88 3.80 11.56
CA ILE A 50 -16.62 4.93 12.46
C ILE A 50 -17.78 4.95 13.46
N VAL A 51 -17.59 4.33 14.63
CA VAL A 51 -18.55 4.44 15.73
C VAL A 51 -18.46 5.87 16.29
N SER A 52 -19.20 6.80 15.69
CA SER A 52 -19.37 8.14 16.20
C SER A 52 -20.55 8.18 17.17
N ASP A 53 -20.38 7.73 18.42
CA ASP A 53 -21.33 8.12 19.46
C ASP A 53 -21.01 9.56 19.88
N THR A 54 -21.65 10.53 19.21
CA THR A 54 -21.45 11.96 19.47
C THR A 54 -22.70 12.64 20.03
N SER A 55 -23.58 11.91 20.71
CA SER A 55 -24.78 12.52 21.30
C SER A 55 -24.46 13.22 22.64
N GLY A 56 -23.94 14.45 22.56
CA GLY A 56 -24.24 15.49 23.56
C GLY A 56 -23.34 15.65 24.78
N LEU A 57 -22.04 15.34 24.72
CA LEU A 57 -21.12 15.70 25.81
C LEU A 57 -20.26 16.93 25.46
N PRO A 58 -20.42 18.08 26.15
CA PRO A 58 -19.74 19.34 25.85
C PRO A 58 -18.28 19.39 26.35
N TYR A 59 -17.74 18.26 26.80
CA TYR A 59 -16.37 18.14 27.29
C TYR A 59 -15.95 16.68 27.13
N VAL A 60 -14.79 16.44 26.54
CA VAL A 60 -14.19 15.10 26.49
C VAL A 60 -13.15 15.07 27.59
N ASP A 61 -13.34 14.23 28.60
CA ASP A 61 -12.35 14.01 29.67
C ASP A 61 -11.18 13.11 29.20
N SER A 62 -10.96 13.02 27.89
CA SER A 62 -9.98 12.14 27.27
C SER A 62 -9.40 12.77 26.00
N MET A 63 -8.12 12.49 25.76
CA MET A 63 -7.44 12.84 24.51
C MET A 63 -8.19 12.21 23.33
N ARG A 64 -8.40 12.98 22.25
CA ARG A 64 -8.96 12.48 20.99
C ARG A 64 -7.97 12.64 19.87
N THR A 65 -8.02 11.73 18.91
CA THR A 65 -7.18 11.77 17.71
C THR A 65 -8.03 12.10 16.49
N PHE A 66 -7.66 13.17 15.79
CA PHE A 66 -8.32 13.62 14.59
C PHE A 66 -7.39 13.54 13.37
N VAL A 67 -7.97 13.25 12.21
CA VAL A 67 -7.33 13.50 10.92
C VAL A 67 -8.14 14.54 10.17
N LEU A 68 -7.48 15.64 9.84
CA LEU A 68 -8.02 16.70 9.01
C LEU A 68 -7.56 16.48 7.57
N HIS A 69 -8.47 16.49 6.62
CA HIS A 69 -8.13 16.61 5.20
C HIS A 69 -8.57 17.99 4.72
N PHE A 70 -7.77 18.56 3.83
CA PHE A 70 -8.00 19.88 3.26
C PHE A 70 -8.31 19.76 1.77
N GLU A 71 -9.29 20.55 1.32
CA GLU A 71 -9.72 20.59 -0.08
C GLU A 71 -8.55 20.96 -1.00
N ASP A 72 -7.80 21.99 -0.62
CA ASP A 72 -6.72 22.56 -1.43
C ASP A 72 -5.41 22.78 -0.66
N LYS A 73 -4.34 22.97 -1.43
CA LYS A 73 -2.98 23.08 -0.90
C LYS A 73 -2.73 24.38 -0.15
N ASN A 74 -3.39 25.47 -0.53
CA ASN A 74 -3.18 26.77 0.10
C ASN A 74 -3.80 26.76 1.50
N SER A 75 -5.03 26.26 1.63
CA SER A 75 -5.69 26.11 2.94
C SER A 75 -4.90 25.19 3.86
N PHE A 76 -4.41 24.05 3.34
CA PHE A 76 -3.50 23.17 4.07
C PHE A 76 -2.23 23.90 4.54
N ASN A 77 -1.53 24.61 3.66
CA ASN A 77 -0.30 25.32 4.02
C ASN A 77 -0.57 26.42 5.04
N ASN A 78 -1.66 27.18 4.89
CA ASN A 78 -2.08 28.20 5.85
C ASN A 78 -2.29 27.59 7.25
N PHE A 79 -2.94 26.43 7.32
CA PHE A 79 -3.11 25.70 8.58
C PHE A 79 -1.76 25.28 9.15
N VAL A 80 -0.89 24.67 8.35
CA VAL A 80 0.44 24.23 8.80
C VAL A 80 1.28 25.41 9.31
N ASP A 81 1.27 26.54 8.61
CA ASP A 81 2.01 27.74 9.00
C ASP A 81 1.44 28.38 10.26
N THR A 82 0.12 28.33 10.44
CA THR A 82 -0.58 28.94 11.59
C THR A 82 -0.44 28.10 12.85
N TYR A 83 -0.62 26.79 12.74
CA TYR A 83 -0.73 25.89 13.89
C TYR A 83 0.54 25.08 14.14
N ASN A 84 1.48 25.06 13.20
CA ASN A 84 2.75 24.34 13.27
C ASN A 84 2.59 22.90 13.82
N PRO A 85 1.77 22.06 13.15
CA PRO A 85 1.50 20.71 13.59
C PRO A 85 2.76 19.84 13.61
N VAL A 86 2.67 18.70 14.31
CA VAL A 86 3.77 17.72 14.35
C VAL A 86 4.12 17.29 12.92
N LYS A 87 5.38 17.51 12.54
CA LYS A 87 5.86 17.30 11.17
C LYS A 87 5.60 15.89 10.67
N ASP A 88 5.84 14.89 11.50
CA ASP A 88 5.67 13.47 11.12
C ASP A 88 4.20 13.08 10.94
N LEU A 89 3.27 13.87 11.48
CA LEU A 89 1.83 13.73 11.30
C LEU A 89 1.25 14.71 10.27
N THR A 90 2.11 15.35 9.47
CA THR A 90 1.74 16.34 8.46
C THR A 90 2.00 15.81 7.06
N PHE A 91 0.96 15.29 6.41
CA PHE A 91 1.03 14.60 5.13
C PHE A 91 0.75 15.56 3.97
N SER A 92 1.79 16.31 3.61
CA SER A 92 1.72 17.39 2.61
C SER A 92 1.11 16.97 1.27
N TYR A 93 1.47 15.80 0.72
CA TYR A 93 0.92 15.33 -0.56
C TYR A 93 -0.55 14.92 -0.48
N LEU A 94 -0.97 14.41 0.68
CA LEU A 94 -2.36 14.07 0.93
C LEU A 94 -3.19 15.28 1.38
N LYS A 95 -2.54 16.41 1.71
CA LYS A 95 -3.17 17.56 2.36
C LYS A 95 -3.88 17.12 3.65
N MET A 96 -3.20 16.28 4.44
CA MET A 96 -3.75 15.77 5.70
C MET A 96 -2.87 16.14 6.89
N VAL A 97 -3.50 16.38 8.03
CA VAL A 97 -2.83 16.51 9.33
C VAL A 97 -3.51 15.58 10.33
N ALA A 98 -2.75 14.70 10.97
CA ALA A 98 -3.18 13.98 12.14
C ALA A 98 -2.76 14.74 13.40
N LEU A 99 -3.64 14.83 14.39
CA LEU A 99 -3.39 15.55 15.63
C LEU A 99 -4.17 14.98 16.79
N ASP A 100 -3.61 15.13 17.99
CA ASP A 100 -4.29 14.83 19.24
C ASP A 100 -4.80 16.12 19.88
N ASP A 101 -6.04 16.11 20.36
CA ASP A 101 -6.68 17.25 21.00
C ASP A 101 -7.64 16.81 22.12
N TYR A 102 -7.60 17.53 23.24
CA TYR A 102 -8.47 17.32 24.40
C TYR A 102 -9.74 18.17 24.35
N LEU A 103 -9.70 19.33 23.70
CA LEU A 103 -10.68 20.39 23.87
C LEU A 103 -11.59 20.55 22.66
N SER A 104 -11.04 20.40 21.45
CA SER A 104 -11.82 20.67 20.24
C SER A 104 -12.68 19.47 19.83
N THR A 105 -13.79 19.80 19.18
CA THR A 105 -14.75 18.88 18.59
C THR A 105 -14.56 18.75 17.09
N LYS A 106 -15.07 17.65 16.53
CA LYS A 106 -15.15 17.44 15.09
C LYS A 106 -15.78 18.64 14.36
N ILE A 107 -16.81 19.24 14.94
CA ILE A 107 -17.51 20.40 14.37
C ILE A 107 -16.57 21.61 14.29
N GLN A 108 -15.86 21.91 15.37
CA GLN A 108 -14.90 23.03 15.38
C GLN A 108 -13.81 22.86 14.32
N TYR A 109 -13.31 21.64 14.12
CA TYR A 109 -12.35 21.36 13.05
C TYR A 109 -12.95 21.51 11.65
N SER A 110 -14.22 21.14 11.46
CA SER A 110 -14.90 21.29 10.17
C SER A 110 -15.23 22.75 9.80
N GLU A 111 -15.15 23.67 10.76
CA GLU A 111 -15.34 25.10 10.53
C GLU A 111 -14.05 25.82 10.12
N ILE A 112 -12.90 25.14 10.16
CA ILE A 112 -11.62 25.68 9.70
C ILE A 112 -11.65 25.83 8.18
N GLU A 113 -11.21 26.99 7.68
CA GLU A 113 -11.19 27.30 6.25
C GLU A 113 -10.43 26.22 5.46
N GLY A 114 -11.11 25.66 4.46
CA GLY A 114 -10.57 24.66 3.54
C GLY A 114 -10.43 23.25 4.10
N VAL A 115 -10.84 22.99 5.35
CA VAL A 115 -11.06 21.61 5.83
C VAL A 115 -12.34 21.08 5.20
N ASP A 116 -12.26 19.99 4.43
CA ASP A 116 -13.41 19.35 3.80
C ASP A 116 -13.86 18.08 4.53
N HIS A 117 -12.94 17.40 5.23
CA HIS A 117 -13.24 16.21 6.03
C HIS A 117 -12.48 16.22 7.36
N VAL A 118 -13.20 15.78 8.40
CA VAL A 118 -12.64 15.52 9.73
C VAL A 118 -12.98 14.09 10.13
N PHE A 119 -11.94 13.28 10.31
CA PHE A 119 -12.05 11.92 10.82
C PHE A 119 -11.72 11.95 12.31
N ASP A 120 -12.64 11.48 13.15
CA ASP A 120 -12.35 11.19 14.55
C ASP A 120 -11.96 9.71 14.62
N ILE A 121 -10.69 9.45 14.90
CA ILE A 121 -10.11 8.10 14.92
C ILE A 121 -9.75 7.65 16.34
N THR A 122 -10.24 8.36 17.37
CA THR A 122 -9.92 8.10 18.78
C THR A 122 -10.15 6.65 19.19
N ASN A 123 -11.24 6.04 18.70
CA ASN A 123 -11.60 4.64 18.98
C ASN A 123 -11.70 3.82 17.69
N ALA A 124 -10.90 4.17 16.66
CA ALA A 124 -10.89 3.41 15.42
C ALA A 124 -10.33 2.00 15.69
N ASN A 125 -11.17 0.98 15.49
CA ASN A 125 -10.72 -0.40 15.48
C ASN A 125 -10.23 -0.76 14.08
N PHE A 126 -8.99 -1.20 13.98
CA PHE A 126 -8.45 -1.77 12.74
C PHE A 126 -8.70 -3.27 12.75
N TYR A 127 -9.53 -3.74 11.83
CA TYR A 127 -9.73 -5.17 11.60
C TYR A 127 -8.73 -5.62 10.55
N PHE A 128 -7.72 -6.35 10.98
CA PHE A 128 -6.91 -7.15 10.06
C PHE A 128 -7.76 -8.34 9.64
N ILE A 129 -8.03 -8.47 8.35
CA ILE A 129 -8.63 -9.69 7.83
C ILE A 129 -7.47 -10.67 7.72
N ASP A 130 -7.41 -11.61 8.65
CA ASP A 130 -6.49 -12.73 8.50
C ASP A 130 -6.76 -13.42 7.16
N PRO A 131 -5.71 -13.86 6.45
CA PRO A 131 -5.91 -14.74 5.32
C PRO A 131 -6.80 -15.89 5.79
N PRO A 132 -7.81 -16.31 5.00
CA PRO A 132 -8.74 -17.33 5.43
C PRO A 132 -7.96 -18.53 5.95
N ASP A 133 -8.33 -18.99 7.15
CA ASP A 133 -7.76 -20.16 7.82
C ASP A 133 -8.02 -21.41 6.97
N GLN A 134 -7.20 -21.55 5.94
CA GLN A 134 -7.08 -22.73 5.11
C GLN A 134 -5.67 -23.20 5.40
N SER A 135 -5.57 -24.17 6.31
CA SER A 135 -4.42 -25.05 6.37
C SER A 135 -4.13 -25.55 4.96
N VAL A 136 -3.10 -24.98 4.32
CA VAL A 136 -2.65 -25.39 2.99
C VAL A 136 -1.85 -26.70 3.14
N GLU A 137 -2.47 -27.72 3.75
CA GLU A 137 -1.93 -29.08 3.78
C GLU A 137 -2.43 -29.92 2.59
N GLU A 138 -3.45 -29.48 1.85
CA GLU A 138 -4.08 -30.31 0.81
C GLU A 138 -3.67 -29.99 -0.64
N TYR A 139 -3.04 -28.84 -0.89
CA TYR A 139 -2.45 -28.53 -2.20
C TYR A 139 -0.97 -28.24 -1.99
N GLY A 140 -0.11 -29.21 -2.28
CA GLY A 140 1.35 -29.11 -2.07
C GLY A 140 1.93 -27.78 -2.56
N THR A 141 3.05 -27.35 -1.97
CA THR A 141 3.74 -26.06 -2.21
C THR A 141 3.48 -25.52 -3.62
N ILE A 142 2.58 -24.54 -3.72
CA ILE A 142 2.31 -23.81 -4.97
C ILE A 142 3.57 -23.01 -5.27
N GLN A 143 4.42 -23.55 -6.12
CA GLN A 143 5.64 -22.90 -6.57
C GLN A 143 5.28 -21.70 -7.43
N THR A 144 6.05 -20.61 -7.36
CA THR A 144 5.82 -19.42 -8.21
C THR A 144 5.83 -19.78 -9.70
N THR A 145 6.55 -20.86 -10.07
CA THR A 145 6.54 -21.47 -11.40
C THR A 145 5.13 -21.75 -11.95
N GLN A 146 4.19 -22.23 -11.12
CA GLN A 146 2.82 -22.50 -11.59
C GLN A 146 2.08 -21.22 -11.96
N THR A 147 2.20 -20.17 -11.13
CA THR A 147 1.62 -18.85 -11.40
C THR A 147 2.30 -18.21 -12.61
N ARG A 148 3.62 -18.30 -12.70
CA ARG A 148 4.45 -17.80 -13.81
C ARG A 148 3.98 -18.37 -15.15
N ASP A 149 3.74 -19.68 -15.20
CA ASP A 149 3.26 -20.38 -16.39
C ASP A 149 1.81 -19.97 -16.73
N LEU A 150 0.94 -19.85 -15.74
CA LEU A 150 -0.46 -19.44 -15.92
C LEU A 150 -0.59 -18.04 -16.55
N ILE A 151 0.22 -17.08 -16.13
CA ILE A 151 0.20 -15.69 -16.64
C ILE A 151 1.24 -15.44 -17.73
N ASN A 152 1.94 -16.49 -18.19
CA ASN A 152 2.90 -16.48 -19.30
C ASN A 152 4.03 -15.44 -19.14
N ILE A 153 4.66 -15.40 -17.96
CA ILE A 153 5.81 -14.52 -17.71
C ILE A 153 7.01 -14.85 -18.60
N ASP A 154 7.18 -16.10 -19.02
CA ASP A 154 8.27 -16.51 -19.92
C ASP A 154 8.26 -15.70 -21.23
N ALA A 155 7.09 -15.29 -21.73
CA ALA A 155 6.98 -14.41 -22.89
C ALA A 155 7.54 -13.00 -22.63
N LEU A 156 7.41 -12.48 -21.40
CA LEU A 156 7.99 -11.19 -21.00
C LEU A 156 9.50 -11.28 -20.83
N TRP A 157 9.98 -12.36 -20.20
CA TRP A 157 11.41 -12.64 -20.04
C TRP A 157 12.11 -12.86 -21.38
N ALA A 158 11.47 -13.53 -22.34
CA ALA A 158 11.98 -13.67 -23.70
C ALA A 158 12.14 -12.32 -24.44
N LEU A 159 11.40 -11.29 -24.01
CA LEU A 159 11.52 -9.91 -24.48
C LEU A 159 12.53 -9.08 -23.66
N GLY A 160 13.14 -9.67 -22.63
CA GLY A 160 14.11 -9.01 -21.74
C GLY A 160 13.50 -8.29 -20.54
N TYR A 161 12.19 -8.46 -20.27
CA TYR A 161 11.53 -7.79 -19.15
C TYR A 161 11.62 -8.58 -17.85
N TYR A 162 12.76 -8.46 -17.17
CA TYR A 162 13.02 -9.11 -15.88
C TYR A 162 12.80 -8.18 -14.66
N GLY A 163 12.43 -6.91 -14.88
CA GLY A 163 12.26 -5.92 -13.80
C GLY A 163 13.41 -4.93 -13.65
N ASN A 164 14.45 -5.02 -14.48
CA ASN A 164 15.58 -4.08 -14.49
C ASN A 164 15.13 -2.60 -14.44
N ASN A 165 15.79 -1.80 -13.60
CA ASN A 165 15.49 -0.37 -13.36
C ASN A 165 14.06 -0.10 -12.87
N THR A 166 13.42 -1.08 -12.22
CA THR A 166 12.11 -0.93 -11.59
C THR A 166 12.25 -1.17 -10.09
N VAL A 167 11.52 -0.40 -9.29
CA VAL A 167 11.40 -0.60 -7.84
C VAL A 167 9.99 -1.07 -7.53
N ILE A 168 9.87 -2.19 -6.82
CA ILE A 168 8.60 -2.68 -6.29
C ILE A 168 8.46 -2.18 -4.85
N LEU A 169 7.38 -1.46 -4.57
CA LEU A 169 7.01 -1.07 -3.20
C LEU A 169 6.27 -2.23 -2.54
N ASP A 170 6.86 -2.81 -1.51
CA ASP A 170 6.28 -3.89 -0.71
C ASP A 170 5.83 -3.34 0.64
N THR A 171 4.51 -3.27 0.84
CA THR A 171 3.89 -2.75 2.07
C THR A 171 3.25 -3.89 2.84
N ASP A 172 4.04 -4.52 3.71
CA ASP A 172 3.73 -5.79 4.36
C ASP A 172 4.45 -5.90 5.71
N THR A 173 4.58 -7.10 6.30
CA THR A 173 5.18 -7.35 7.63
C THR A 173 6.69 -7.12 7.73
N GLY A 174 7.34 -6.76 6.62
CA GLY A 174 8.78 -6.54 6.51
C GLY A 174 9.42 -7.43 5.45
N ILE A 175 10.74 -7.51 5.46
CA ILE A 175 11.51 -8.46 4.65
C ILE A 175 12.63 -9.09 5.48
N ASN A 176 13.03 -10.32 5.17
CA ASN A 176 14.31 -10.85 5.63
C ASN A 176 15.47 -10.22 4.81
N PRO A 177 16.25 -9.28 5.37
CA PRO A 177 17.28 -8.58 4.61
C PRO A 177 18.47 -9.47 4.22
N ASP A 178 18.68 -10.58 4.94
CA ASP A 178 19.77 -11.52 4.71
C ASP A 178 19.38 -12.66 3.75
N HIS A 179 18.17 -12.63 3.17
CA HIS A 179 17.73 -13.67 2.26
C HIS A 179 18.46 -13.53 0.91
N VAL A 180 19.14 -14.59 0.48
CA VAL A 180 19.99 -14.62 -0.73
C VAL A 180 19.25 -14.20 -2.01
N ASP A 181 17.93 -14.38 -2.05
CA ASP A 181 17.16 -13.93 -3.21
C ASP A 181 17.07 -12.41 -3.32
N PHE A 182 17.39 -11.60 -2.31
CA PHE A 182 17.27 -10.13 -2.35
C PHE A 182 18.61 -9.40 -2.20
N GLU A 183 19.73 -10.12 -2.27
CA GLU A 183 21.08 -9.57 -2.11
C GLU A 183 21.28 -8.33 -3.00
N ASP A 184 21.75 -7.23 -2.39
CA ASP A 184 21.98 -5.92 -3.00
C ASP A 184 20.77 -5.22 -3.66
N ARG A 185 19.55 -5.75 -3.53
CA ARG A 185 18.33 -5.20 -4.19
C ARG A 185 17.31 -4.61 -3.23
N ILE A 186 17.58 -4.62 -1.93
CA ILE A 186 16.75 -3.92 -0.95
C ILE A 186 17.14 -2.45 -0.93
N HIS A 187 16.19 -1.59 -1.26
CA HIS A 187 16.41 -0.16 -1.39
C HIS A 187 16.73 0.46 -0.03
N ILE A 188 17.72 1.35 0.03
CA ILE A 188 18.17 2.02 1.27
C ILE A 188 17.09 2.89 1.94
N ASN A 189 16.01 3.20 1.23
CA ASN A 189 14.88 3.99 1.74
C ASN A 189 13.81 3.11 2.38
N SER A 190 14.05 1.80 2.47
CA SER A 190 13.16 0.88 3.16
C SER A 190 13.04 1.28 4.63
N THR A 191 11.83 1.29 5.16
CA THR A 191 11.55 1.80 6.49
C THR A 191 10.41 1.05 7.15
N SER A 192 10.43 1.01 8.47
CA SER A 192 9.27 0.62 9.26
C SER A 192 8.39 1.81 9.59
N PHE A 193 7.08 1.58 9.53
CA PHE A 193 6.04 2.50 10.00
C PHE A 193 5.38 2.02 11.30
N ASN A 194 5.89 0.96 11.93
CA ASN A 194 5.46 0.51 13.26
C ASN A 194 6.08 1.40 14.35
N LEU A 195 5.59 2.63 14.44
CA LEU A 195 6.03 3.61 15.42
C LEU A 195 4.85 4.06 16.27
N GLN A 196 5.11 4.37 17.54
CA GLN A 196 4.11 4.89 18.48
C GLN A 196 3.47 6.17 17.98
N ILE A 197 4.24 7.02 17.29
CA ILE A 197 3.70 8.24 16.67
C ILE A 197 2.65 7.94 15.59
N TYR A 198 2.68 6.75 14.98
CA TYR A 198 1.69 6.29 14.00
C TYR A 198 0.67 5.31 14.61
N GLY A 199 0.60 5.20 15.94
CA GLY A 199 -0.37 4.36 16.64
C GLY A 199 0.05 2.92 16.91
N SER A 200 1.33 2.57 16.75
CA SER A 200 1.84 1.24 17.15
C SER A 200 2.11 1.17 18.65
N ASP A 201 2.01 -0.02 19.26
CA ASP A 201 2.35 -0.22 20.68
C ASP A 201 3.85 -0.05 20.97
N VAL A 202 4.70 -0.23 19.96
CA VAL A 202 6.16 -0.19 20.08
C VAL A 202 6.77 0.67 18.99
N ASN A 203 7.99 1.17 19.23
CA ASN A 203 8.80 1.77 18.18
C ASN A 203 9.72 0.70 17.61
N GLU A 204 9.40 0.20 16.43
CA GLU A 204 10.20 -0.75 15.69
C GLU A 204 10.75 -0.08 14.44
N TYR A 205 12.08 0.11 14.40
CA TYR A 205 12.75 0.77 13.28
C TYR A 205 13.33 -0.20 12.25
N THR A 206 13.40 -1.49 12.58
CA THR A 206 13.90 -2.52 11.66
C THR A 206 12.84 -2.89 10.64
N ILE A 207 13.27 -3.24 9.43
CA ILE A 207 12.43 -3.81 8.37
C ILE A 207 12.35 -5.34 8.46
N ASP A 208 13.03 -5.96 9.43
CA ASP A 208 13.09 -7.41 9.58
C ASP A 208 11.69 -8.01 9.65
N ASP A 209 11.47 -9.05 8.85
CA ASP A 209 10.20 -9.77 8.85
C ASP A 209 10.20 -10.88 9.90
N PHE A 210 9.46 -10.66 10.99
CA PHE A 210 9.26 -11.66 12.04
C PHE A 210 8.03 -12.55 11.81
N ASN A 211 7.20 -12.22 10.81
CA ASN A 211 6.01 -13.00 10.46
C ASN A 211 6.29 -13.95 9.30
N GLY A 212 7.01 -13.48 8.28
CA GLY A 212 7.35 -14.21 7.06
C GLY A 212 6.47 -13.86 5.86
N HIS A 213 5.31 -13.22 6.07
CA HIS A 213 4.37 -12.87 5.00
C HIS A 213 5.00 -11.88 3.99
N GLY A 214 5.58 -10.77 4.46
CA GLY A 214 6.22 -9.80 3.57
C GLY A 214 7.39 -10.37 2.78
N THR A 215 8.24 -11.19 3.41
CA THR A 215 9.32 -11.91 2.70
C THR A 215 8.79 -12.83 1.61
N HIS A 216 7.66 -13.51 1.87
CA HIS A 216 7.01 -14.38 0.90
C HIS A 216 6.38 -13.58 -0.26
N THR A 217 5.70 -12.47 0.04
CA THR A 217 5.14 -11.54 -0.95
C THR A 217 6.23 -10.96 -1.84
N ALA A 218 7.31 -10.45 -1.23
CA ALA A 218 8.50 -9.94 -1.91
C ALA A 218 9.16 -11.01 -2.81
N GLY A 219 9.24 -12.26 -2.34
CA GLY A 219 9.77 -13.38 -3.12
C GLY A 219 8.95 -13.68 -4.36
N THR A 220 7.63 -13.68 -4.22
CA THR A 220 6.69 -13.87 -5.36
C THR A 220 6.85 -12.76 -6.40
N ALA A 221 7.05 -11.51 -5.96
CA ALA A 221 7.21 -10.37 -6.84
C ALA A 221 8.58 -10.33 -7.52
N ALA A 222 9.67 -10.43 -6.75
CA ALA A 222 11.03 -10.11 -7.19
C ALA A 222 12.13 -11.00 -6.59
N GLY A 223 11.82 -12.19 -6.09
CA GLY A 223 12.83 -13.15 -5.67
C GLY A 223 13.72 -13.56 -6.85
N ALA A 224 15.05 -13.54 -6.68
CA ALA A 224 15.99 -13.91 -7.75
C ALA A 224 15.95 -15.41 -8.10
N GLY A 225 15.34 -16.25 -7.24
CA GLY A 225 15.33 -17.70 -7.41
C GLY A 225 16.71 -18.34 -7.19
N ILE A 226 17.61 -17.66 -6.47
CA ILE A 226 18.96 -18.15 -6.11
C ILE A 226 18.83 -19.29 -5.10
N ALA A 227 17.98 -19.11 -4.08
CA ALA A 227 17.70 -20.15 -3.09
C ALA A 227 16.98 -21.35 -3.73
N ASN A 228 16.03 -21.08 -4.62
CA ASN A 228 15.29 -22.09 -5.37
C ASN A 228 14.75 -21.53 -6.68
N ALA A 229 15.24 -22.03 -7.81
CA ALA A 229 14.80 -21.60 -9.14
C ALA A 229 13.31 -21.82 -9.42
N ALA A 230 12.65 -22.75 -8.69
CA ALA A 230 11.20 -22.95 -8.78
C ALA A 230 10.38 -21.83 -8.13
N ASN A 231 11.02 -21.01 -7.28
CA ASN A 231 10.44 -19.90 -6.53
C ASN A 231 10.90 -18.53 -7.07
N ILE A 232 11.43 -18.48 -8.29
CA ILE A 232 11.79 -17.21 -8.94
C ILE A 232 10.57 -16.29 -9.02
N GLY A 233 10.75 -15.02 -8.67
CA GLY A 233 9.71 -14.00 -8.71
C GLY A 233 9.39 -13.58 -10.15
N MET A 234 8.30 -12.85 -10.34
CA MET A 234 7.87 -12.41 -11.67
C MET A 234 8.83 -11.38 -12.31
N ALA A 235 9.45 -10.55 -11.48
CA ALA A 235 10.40 -9.51 -11.85
C ALA A 235 11.72 -9.67 -11.04
N PRO A 236 12.51 -10.73 -11.30
CA PRO A 236 13.66 -11.09 -10.46
C PRO A 236 14.79 -10.05 -10.44
N ASP A 237 14.84 -9.13 -11.41
CA ASP A 237 15.86 -8.07 -11.50
C ASP A 237 15.35 -6.71 -10.95
N ALA A 238 14.16 -6.66 -10.34
CA ALA A 238 13.63 -5.43 -9.74
C ALA A 238 14.24 -5.18 -8.35
N ASP A 239 14.42 -3.92 -7.98
CA ASP A 239 14.73 -3.54 -6.60
C ASP A 239 13.45 -3.57 -5.75
N ILE A 240 13.60 -3.74 -4.44
CA ILE A 240 12.48 -3.79 -3.49
C ILE A 240 12.61 -2.64 -2.50
N LEU A 241 11.59 -1.80 -2.42
CA LEU A 241 11.42 -0.79 -1.39
C LEU A 241 10.42 -1.31 -0.36
N VAL A 242 10.89 -1.59 0.84
CA VAL A 242 10.06 -2.18 1.90
C VAL A 242 9.49 -1.09 2.79
N THR A 243 8.19 -1.13 3.00
CA THR A 243 7.48 -0.26 3.95
C THR A 243 6.76 -1.14 4.94
N LYS A 244 7.43 -1.47 6.04
CA LYS A 244 6.89 -2.40 7.02
C LYS A 244 5.70 -1.81 7.75
N ILE A 245 4.59 -2.53 7.72
CA ILE A 245 3.37 -2.29 8.51
C ILE A 245 2.96 -3.62 9.16
N GLY A 246 2.78 -3.64 10.48
CA GLY A 246 2.43 -4.85 11.24
C GLY A 246 3.62 -5.49 11.99
N GLY A 247 3.36 -6.03 13.18
CA GLY A 247 4.38 -6.48 14.13
C GLY A 247 4.40 -8.00 14.39
N PRO A 248 5.28 -8.50 15.28
CA PRO A 248 5.29 -9.90 15.71
C PRO A 248 3.99 -10.22 16.48
N GLY A 249 2.96 -10.67 15.76
CA GLY A 249 1.68 -11.07 16.36
C GLY A 249 0.42 -10.49 15.73
N SER A 250 0.36 -10.35 14.39
CA SER A 250 -0.94 -10.35 13.72
C SER A 250 -1.51 -11.78 13.76
N SER A 251 -2.24 -12.06 14.83
CA SER A 251 -3.15 -13.19 15.02
C SER A 251 -4.53 -12.67 15.36
#